data_AF-A0A367KWW7-F1
#
_entry.id   AF-A0A367KWW7-F1
#
_cell.length_a   1.000
_cell.length_b   1.000
_cell.length_c   1.000
_cell.angle_alpha   90.00
_cell.angle_beta   90.00
_cell.angle_gamma   90.00
#
_symmetry.space_group_name_H-M   'P 1'
#
loop_
_entity.id
_entity.type
_entity.pdbx_description
1 polymer ?
#
loop_
_entity_poly.entity_id
_entity_poly.type
_entity_poly.pdbx_seq_one_letter_code
_entity_poly.pdbx_strand_id
1 'polypeptide(L)'
;MFEPTIKYRRVNETQESVAKQEQSVKKEVKQDIKQNKEEPKEEPKEQVKEKNVADEYIFEEEEDTDAIQVDPNNSERIIVTLSTGKQYSTDRYCPHAGADLSYHGKLGEHEYPPEIGPIVMCQFHYWEFALERNGDGFGGRATINACPVADKCSSKLDW
;
A
#
# COMPACT_ATOMS: atom_id res chain seq x y z
N MET A 1 9.30 -7.22 36.49
CA MET A 1 9.16 -8.39 35.60
C MET A 1 7.69 -8.42 35.17
N PHE A 2 7.43 -8.34 33.87
CA PHE A 2 6.08 -8.23 33.32
C PHE A 2 5.74 -9.57 32.67
N GLU A 3 4.75 -10.28 33.20
CA GLU A 3 4.26 -11.54 32.64
C GLU A 3 2.98 -11.27 31.82
N PRO A 4 3.01 -11.41 30.48
CA PRO A 4 1.81 -11.22 29.69
C PRO A 4 0.94 -12.48 29.70
N THR A 5 -0.25 -12.39 30.30
CA THR A 5 -1.25 -13.47 30.38
C THR A 5 -2.16 -13.49 29.15
N ILE A 6 -1.62 -13.76 27.96
CA ILE A 6 -2.45 -13.88 26.75
C ILE A 6 -2.91 -15.34 26.61
N LYS A 7 -4.20 -15.58 26.87
CA LYS A 7 -4.85 -16.89 26.65
C LYS A 7 -5.32 -16.98 25.20
N TYR A 8 -4.72 -17.88 24.42
CA TYR A 8 -5.18 -18.18 23.06
C TYR A 8 -6.40 -19.11 23.10
N ARG A 9 -7.50 -18.72 22.45
CA ARG A 9 -8.66 -19.58 22.19
C ARG A 9 -8.52 -20.14 20.77
N ARG A 10 -8.43 -21.47 20.64
CA ARG A 10 -8.44 -22.14 19.32
C ARG A 10 -9.84 -22.06 18.71
N VAL A 11 -9.90 -21.88 17.39
CA VAL A 11 -11.13 -21.53 16.66
C VAL A 11 -11.99 -22.75 16.26
N ASN A 12 -11.61 -23.98 16.63
CA ASN A 12 -12.34 -25.20 16.22
C ASN A 12 -12.76 -26.10 17.40
N GLU A 13 -13.54 -25.60 18.36
CA GLU A 13 -14.21 -26.47 19.34
C GLU A 13 -15.73 -26.25 19.30
N THR A 14 -16.40 -27.20 18.67
CA THR A 14 -17.85 -27.39 18.75
C THR A 14 -18.15 -28.46 19.79
N GLN A 15 -18.79 -28.03 20.89
CA GLN A 15 -19.67 -28.74 21.84
C GLN A 15 -19.19 -30.02 22.54
N GLU A 16 -19.11 -29.99 23.88
CA GLU A 16 -20.02 -30.70 24.80
C GLU A 16 -19.67 -30.52 26.29
N SER A 17 -20.70 -30.62 27.14
CA SER A 17 -20.72 -30.53 28.62
C SER A 17 -20.64 -29.09 29.19
N VAL A 18 -21.52 -28.62 30.06
CA VAL A 18 -22.17 -29.26 31.20
C VAL A 18 -23.57 -28.66 31.42
N ALA A 19 -24.54 -29.55 31.61
CA ALA A 19 -25.89 -29.27 32.08
C ALA A 19 -25.90 -28.79 33.54
N LYS A 20 -26.66 -27.71 33.82
CA LYS A 20 -27.69 -27.58 34.89
C LYS A 20 -27.93 -26.12 35.23
N GLN A 21 -29.06 -25.58 34.75
CA GLN A 21 -30.03 -24.85 35.57
C GLN A 21 -31.34 -24.67 34.78
N GLU A 22 -32.20 -25.68 34.92
CA GLU A 22 -33.67 -25.59 34.94
C GLU A 22 -34.12 -24.48 35.92
N GLN A 23 -35.22 -23.73 35.80
CA GLN A 23 -36.53 -23.82 35.14
C GLN A 23 -37.10 -22.38 35.09
N SER A 24 -37.84 -21.95 34.06
CA SER A 24 -39.30 -21.94 34.15
C SER A 24 -39.98 -21.71 32.78
N VAL A 25 -40.55 -22.82 32.33
CA VAL A 25 -41.73 -23.11 31.49
C VAL A 25 -42.69 -21.95 31.13
N LYS A 26 -43.04 -21.84 29.83
CA LYS A 26 -44.37 -22.09 29.18
C LYS A 26 -44.44 -21.42 27.79
N LYS A 27 -44.53 -22.22 26.69
CA LYS A 27 -45.71 -22.51 25.82
C LYS A 27 -46.10 -21.30 24.94
N GLU A 28 -46.36 -21.33 23.62
CA GLU A 28 -46.90 -22.27 22.60
C GLU A 28 -46.33 -21.81 21.21
N VAL A 29 -45.88 -22.65 20.27
CA VAL A 29 -46.60 -23.47 19.27
C VAL A 29 -47.57 -22.70 18.34
N LYS A 30 -47.18 -22.69 17.05
CA LYS A 30 -47.94 -22.83 15.78
C LYS A 30 -47.91 -21.68 14.76
N GLN A 31 -47.53 -22.12 13.56
CA GLN A 31 -47.67 -21.53 12.24
C GLN A 31 -49.13 -21.18 11.93
N ASP A 32 -49.37 -20.18 11.07
CA ASP A 32 -50.12 -20.41 9.82
C ASP A 32 -50.15 -19.20 8.87
N ILE A 33 -50.29 -19.58 7.61
CA ILE A 33 -50.33 -18.88 6.32
C ILE A 33 -51.52 -17.92 6.17
N LYS A 34 -51.40 -16.81 5.41
CA LYS A 34 -52.32 -16.47 4.29
C LYS A 34 -51.95 -15.27 3.42
N GLN A 35 -52.29 -15.47 2.15
CA GLN A 35 -52.09 -14.69 0.92
C GLN A 35 -53.07 -13.52 0.76
N ASN A 36 -52.73 -12.64 -0.20
CA ASN A 36 -53.54 -11.85 -1.17
C ASN A 36 -53.06 -10.38 -1.20
N LYS A 37 -53.03 -9.63 -2.30
CA LYS A 37 -53.34 -9.79 -3.74
C LYS A 37 -53.05 -8.40 -4.37
N GLU A 38 -52.98 -8.32 -5.70
CA GLU A 38 -53.09 -7.12 -6.56
C GLU A 38 -51.78 -6.59 -7.19
N GLU A 39 -51.52 -7.06 -8.41
CA GLU A 39 -51.04 -6.24 -9.55
C GLU A 39 -52.23 -5.40 -10.11
N PRO A 40 -52.11 -4.50 -11.11
CA PRO A 40 -50.96 -4.16 -11.99
C PRO A 40 -50.78 -2.64 -12.27
N LYS A 41 -49.69 -2.25 -12.95
CA LYS A 41 -49.73 -1.41 -14.17
C LYS A 41 -48.32 -1.14 -14.72
N GLU A 42 -48.08 -1.71 -15.90
CA GLU A 42 -47.01 -1.35 -16.82
C GLU A 42 -47.36 -0.05 -17.58
N GLU A 43 -46.37 0.81 -17.80
CA GLU A 43 -46.29 1.70 -18.97
C GLU A 43 -44.83 1.75 -19.47
N PRO A 44 -44.62 1.91 -20.79
CA PRO A 44 -43.40 1.51 -21.47
C PRO A 44 -42.38 2.64 -21.55
N LYS A 45 -41.09 2.33 -21.40
CA LYS A 45 -40.01 3.25 -21.79
C LYS A 45 -39.16 2.66 -22.90
N GLU A 46 -39.37 3.30 -24.04
CA GLU A 46 -38.53 3.51 -25.21
C GLU A 46 -37.05 3.12 -25.16
N GLN A 47 -36.63 2.67 -26.35
CA GLN A 47 -35.34 2.17 -26.78
C GLN A 47 -34.20 3.16 -26.51
N VAL A 48 -33.20 2.72 -25.75
CA VAL A 48 -31.87 3.35 -25.73
C VAL A 48 -31.00 2.62 -26.74
N LYS A 49 -30.68 3.30 -27.84
CA LYS A 49 -29.68 2.87 -28.81
C LYS A 49 -28.30 2.91 -28.13
N GLU A 50 -27.75 1.74 -27.86
CA GLU A 50 -26.36 1.55 -27.49
C GLU A 50 -25.46 2.05 -28.63
N LYS A 51 -24.81 3.18 -28.42
CA LYS A 51 -23.64 3.57 -29.21
C LYS A 51 -22.43 2.93 -28.54
N ASN A 52 -21.90 1.90 -29.20
CA ASN A 52 -20.57 1.38 -28.94
C ASN A 52 -19.55 2.52 -29.12
N VAL A 53 -18.99 3.00 -28.03
CA VAL A 53 -17.73 3.76 -28.03
C VAL A 53 -16.75 2.87 -27.29
N ALA A 54 -16.11 1.98 -28.04
CA ALA A 54 -14.90 1.33 -27.59
C ALA A 54 -13.80 2.39 -27.72
N ASP A 55 -13.66 3.23 -26.69
CA ASP A 55 -12.41 3.96 -26.48
C ASP A 55 -11.35 2.90 -26.20
N GLU A 56 -10.48 2.65 -27.19
CA GLU A 56 -9.21 1.97 -26.99
C GLU A 56 -8.41 2.81 -26.00
N TYR A 57 -8.46 2.40 -24.74
CA TYR A 57 -7.63 2.91 -23.67
C TYR A 57 -6.18 2.45 -23.93
N ILE A 58 -5.43 3.31 -24.63
CA ILE A 58 -3.99 3.16 -24.79
C ILE A 58 -3.36 3.51 -23.44
N PHE A 59 -2.89 2.48 -22.75
CA PHE A 59 -2.09 2.64 -21.53
C PHE A 59 -0.68 3.02 -21.99
N GLU A 60 -0.37 4.31 -22.01
CA GLU A 60 1.01 4.80 -22.14
C GLU A 60 1.70 4.47 -20.82
N GLU A 61 2.32 3.29 -20.78
CA GLU A 61 3.25 2.89 -19.73
C GLU A 61 4.55 3.69 -19.97
N GLU A 62 4.52 4.99 -19.64
CA GLU A 62 5.75 5.76 -19.44
C GLU A 62 6.45 5.15 -18.24
N GLU A 63 7.35 4.20 -18.53
CA GLU A 63 8.30 3.69 -17.56
C GLU A 63 9.16 4.86 -17.08
N ASP A 64 8.82 5.42 -15.91
CA ASP A 64 9.57 6.45 -15.14
C ASP A 64 11.01 6.03 -14.75
N THR A 65 11.58 5.04 -15.44
CA THR A 65 12.92 4.51 -15.24
C THR A 65 14.01 5.53 -15.58
N ASP A 66 13.73 6.51 -16.45
CA ASP A 66 14.68 7.56 -16.81
C ASP A 66 14.97 8.55 -15.67
N ALA A 67 14.11 8.60 -14.65
CA ALA A 67 14.26 9.50 -13.51
C ALA A 67 15.41 9.08 -12.57
N ILE A 68 15.83 7.81 -12.61
CA ILE A 68 16.87 7.25 -11.73
C ILE A 68 18.09 6.89 -12.55
N GLN A 69 19.21 7.56 -12.32
CA GLN A 69 20.46 7.34 -13.06
C GLN A 69 21.61 7.04 -12.10
N VAL A 70 22.59 6.24 -12.53
CA VAL A 70 23.82 6.02 -11.74
C VAL A 70 24.69 7.28 -11.80
N ASP A 71 25.23 7.70 -10.65
CA ASP A 71 26.12 8.88 -10.60
C ASP A 71 27.43 8.58 -11.36
N PRO A 72 27.79 9.38 -12.39
CA PRO A 72 29.01 9.17 -13.14
C PRO A 72 30.29 9.34 -12.30
N ASN A 73 30.22 10.04 -11.17
CA ASN A 73 31.36 10.24 -10.27
C ASN A 73 31.47 9.14 -9.21
N ASN A 74 30.38 8.43 -8.92
CA ASN A 74 30.34 7.39 -7.89
C ASN A 74 29.37 6.26 -8.26
N SER A 75 29.92 5.10 -8.62
CA SER A 75 29.14 3.92 -9.01
C SER A 75 28.28 3.31 -7.91
N GLU A 76 28.52 3.67 -6.64
CA GLU A 76 27.75 3.24 -5.47
C GLU A 76 26.55 4.15 -5.19
N ARG A 77 26.40 5.26 -5.94
CA ARG A 77 25.28 6.20 -5.78
C ARG A 77 24.47 6.34 -7.06
N ILE A 78 23.22 6.72 -6.87
CA ILE A 78 22.28 7.08 -7.92
C ILE A 78 21.82 8.52 -7.72
N ILE A 79 21.54 9.19 -8.82
CA ILE A 79 20.92 10.51 -8.90
C ILE A 79 19.47 10.30 -9.31
N VAL A 80 18.57 10.72 -8.43
CA VAL A 80 17.13 10.70 -8.65
C VAL A 80 16.71 12.12 -9.02
N THR A 81 16.16 12.29 -10.22
CA THR A 81 15.68 13.58 -10.72
C THR A 81 14.18 13.61 -10.64
N LEU A 82 13.64 14.56 -9.87
CA LEU A 82 12.20 14.76 -9.77
C LEU A 82 11.68 15.58 -10.97
N SER A 83 10.39 15.46 -11.26
CA SER A 83 9.66 16.29 -12.24
C SER A 83 9.82 17.80 -11.99
N THR A 84 9.99 18.19 -10.73
CA THR A 84 10.26 19.58 -10.30
C THR A 84 11.66 20.09 -10.67
N GLY A 85 12.54 19.22 -11.17
CA GLY A 85 13.95 19.49 -11.44
C GLY A 85 14.86 19.38 -10.21
N LYS A 86 14.31 19.09 -9.03
CA LYS A 86 15.12 18.78 -7.84
C LYS A 86 15.82 17.43 -8.03
N GLN A 87 17.09 17.35 -7.62
CA GLN A 87 17.87 16.13 -7.70
C GLN A 87 18.33 15.68 -6.33
N TYR A 88 18.29 14.37 -6.10
CA TYR A 88 18.78 13.73 -4.89
C TYR A 88 19.85 12.70 -5.25
N SER A 89 21.00 12.77 -4.59
CA SER A 89 22.01 11.71 -4.61
C SER A 89 21.74 10.76 -3.46
N THR A 90 21.59 9.48 -3.76
CA THR A 90 21.27 8.44 -2.77
C THR A 90 22.06 7.17 -3.06
N ASP A 91 22.13 6.25 -2.11
CA ASP A 91 22.83 4.98 -2.28
C ASP A 91 22.13 4.11 -3.32
N ARG A 92 22.92 3.46 -4.16
CA ARG A 92 22.45 2.63 -5.27
C ARG A 92 21.80 1.34 -4.81
N TYR A 93 22.30 0.75 -3.72
CA TYR A 93 21.88 -0.57 -3.29
C TYR A 93 20.89 -0.50 -2.13
N CYS A 94 19.79 -1.22 -2.25
CA CYS A 94 18.80 -1.34 -1.20
C CYS A 94 19.40 -2.01 0.04
N PRO A 95 19.30 -1.40 1.24
CA PRO A 95 19.88 -1.93 2.48
C PRO A 95 19.25 -3.24 2.97
N HIS A 96 18.15 -3.71 2.36
CA HIS A 96 17.53 -4.98 2.72
C HIS A 96 18.37 -6.19 2.26
N ALA A 97 18.64 -6.28 0.96
CA ALA A 97 19.30 -7.44 0.34
C ALA A 97 20.25 -7.05 -0.82
N GLY A 98 20.65 -5.78 -0.91
CA GLY A 98 21.59 -5.30 -1.93
C GLY A 98 21.02 -5.18 -3.34
N ALA A 99 19.69 -5.07 -3.47
CA ALA A 99 19.06 -4.88 -4.78
C ALA A 99 19.48 -3.54 -5.39
N ASP A 100 19.76 -3.55 -6.69
CA ASP A 100 20.16 -2.34 -7.42
C ASP A 100 18.95 -1.45 -7.69
N LEU A 101 18.87 -0.32 -7.00
CA LEU A 101 17.80 0.67 -7.13
C LEU A 101 17.88 1.46 -8.44
N SER A 102 19.02 1.47 -9.15
CA SER A 102 19.07 2.11 -10.46
C SER A 102 18.26 1.36 -11.51
N TYR A 103 18.04 0.06 -11.30
CA TYR A 103 17.34 -0.81 -12.25
C TYR A 103 16.00 -1.30 -11.70
N HIS A 104 15.93 -1.55 -10.40
CA HIS A 104 14.73 -2.04 -9.72
C HIS A 104 14.04 -1.00 -8.84
N GLY A 105 14.50 0.26 -8.88
CA GLY A 105 13.82 1.37 -8.21
C GLY A 105 12.60 1.82 -9.00
N LYS A 106 11.55 2.25 -8.29
CA LYS A 106 10.50 3.12 -8.84
C LYS A 106 10.47 4.41 -8.06
N LEU A 107 10.27 5.52 -8.78
CA LEU A 107 10.11 6.83 -8.19
C LEU A 107 8.61 7.08 -7.97
N GLY A 108 8.20 7.28 -6.72
CA GLY A 108 6.85 7.68 -6.35
C GLY A 108 6.82 9.14 -5.94
N GLU A 109 6.73 10.07 -6.90
CA GLU A 109 6.73 11.52 -6.60
C GLU A 109 5.40 12.01 -5.99
N HIS A 110 4.29 11.40 -6.40
CA HIS A 110 2.93 11.86 -6.08
C HIS A 110 2.11 10.81 -5.32
N GLU A 111 2.73 9.70 -4.94
CA GLU A 111 2.04 8.59 -4.28
C GLU A 111 1.71 8.90 -2.81
N TYR A 112 2.53 9.76 -2.18
CA TYR A 112 2.39 10.13 -0.78
C TYR A 112 2.10 11.62 -0.58
N PRO A 113 1.45 12.00 0.54
CA PRO A 113 1.23 13.40 0.90
C PRO A 113 2.56 14.16 1.07
N PRO A 114 2.55 15.51 0.97
CA PRO A 114 3.76 16.33 1.04
C PRO A 114 4.53 16.23 2.37
N GLU A 115 3.93 15.64 3.41
CA GLU A 115 4.58 15.39 4.71
C GLU A 115 5.62 14.27 4.65
N ILE A 116 5.44 13.30 3.75
CA ILE A 116 6.39 12.22 3.48
C ILE A 116 7.28 12.62 2.30
N GLY A 117 6.66 13.21 1.27
CA GLY A 117 7.34 13.65 0.07
C GLY A 117 7.60 12.51 -0.92
N PRO A 118 8.46 12.74 -1.92
CA PRO A 118 8.79 11.77 -2.95
C PRO A 118 9.58 10.59 -2.38
N ILE A 119 9.25 9.39 -2.85
CA ILE A 119 9.88 8.15 -2.38
C ILE A 119 10.60 7.41 -3.51
N VAL A 120 11.64 6.66 -3.15
CA VAL A 120 12.17 5.59 -3.99
C VAL A 120 11.72 4.26 -3.40
N MET A 121 11.08 3.42 -4.22
CA MET A 121 10.62 2.10 -3.82
C MET A 121 11.44 1.02 -4.51
N CYS A 122 11.93 0.04 -3.74
CA CYS A 122 12.56 -1.16 -4.28
C CYS A 122 11.48 -2.17 -4.73
N GLN A 123 11.47 -2.56 -6.01
CA GLN A 123 10.44 -3.44 -6.57
C GLN A 123 10.45 -4.89 -6.05
N PHE A 124 11.53 -5.36 -5.41
CA PHE A 124 11.58 -6.75 -4.93
C PHE A 124 10.76 -6.99 -3.65
N HIS A 125 10.85 -6.07 -2.70
CA HIS A 125 10.24 -6.21 -1.38
C HIS A 125 9.46 -4.97 -0.95
N TYR A 126 9.28 -4.01 -1.86
CA TYR A 126 8.50 -2.79 -1.64
C TYR A 126 9.00 -1.98 -0.44
N TRP A 127 10.32 -1.95 -0.25
CA TRP A 127 10.92 -1.03 0.72
C TRP A 127 10.93 0.36 0.13
N GLU A 128 10.31 1.27 0.86
CA GLU A 128 10.15 2.66 0.50
C GLU A 128 11.13 3.52 1.29
N PHE A 129 11.70 4.50 0.61
CA PHE A 129 12.66 5.42 1.18
C PHE A 129 12.28 6.85 0.83
N ALA A 130 11.97 7.64 1.84
CA ALA A 130 11.58 9.04 1.66
C ALA A 130 12.80 9.91 1.37
N LEU A 131 12.88 10.46 0.16
CA LEU A 131 14.04 11.23 -0.29
C LEU A 131 14.25 12.51 0.53
N GLU A 132 13.17 13.21 0.86
CA GLU A 132 13.20 14.44 1.67
C GLU A 132 13.56 14.18 3.14
N ARG A 133 13.42 12.93 3.61
CA ARG A 133 13.79 12.52 4.96
C ARG A 133 15.11 11.74 4.97
N ASN A 134 16.07 12.21 4.19
CA ASN A 134 17.41 11.63 4.14
C ASN A 134 17.44 10.16 3.69
N GLY A 135 16.42 9.72 2.94
CA GLY A 135 16.28 8.33 2.49
C GLY A 135 15.82 7.37 3.59
N ASP A 136 15.19 7.86 4.65
CA ASP A 136 14.64 7.06 5.74
C ASP A 136 13.59 6.06 5.23
N GLY A 137 13.77 4.79 5.59
CA GLY A 137 12.89 3.68 5.25
C GLY A 137 12.66 2.74 6.43
N PHE A 138 11.55 2.00 6.38
CA PHE A 138 11.17 1.03 7.41
C PHE A 138 11.12 1.62 8.85
N GLY A 139 10.70 2.89 8.95
CA GLY A 139 10.53 3.61 10.22
C GLY A 139 11.85 3.91 10.96
N GLY A 140 12.90 4.36 10.27
CA GLY A 140 14.18 4.72 10.89
C GLY A 140 15.21 3.60 10.97
N ARG A 141 14.88 2.39 10.52
CA ARG A 141 15.75 1.21 10.67
C ARG A 141 16.69 0.99 9.51
N ALA A 142 16.39 1.58 8.36
CA ALA A 142 17.21 1.50 7.18
C ALA A 142 17.17 2.85 6.48
N THR A 143 18.26 3.19 5.81
CA THR A 143 18.34 4.41 5.02
C THR A 143 19.15 4.17 3.76
N ILE A 144 18.80 4.86 2.70
CA ILE A 144 19.61 4.97 1.48
C ILE A 144 20.46 6.25 1.47
N ASN A 145 20.53 6.98 2.59
CA ASN A 145 21.31 8.21 2.75
C ASN A 145 21.02 9.24 1.65
N ALA A 146 19.74 9.43 1.32
CA ALA A 146 19.36 10.38 0.27
C ALA A 146 19.76 11.80 0.67
N CYS A 147 20.27 12.55 -0.28
CA CYS A 147 20.78 13.89 -0.07
C CYS A 147 20.44 14.77 -1.26
N PRO A 148 19.89 15.98 -1.09
CA PRO A 148 19.72 16.90 -2.20
C PRO A 148 21.08 17.26 -2.82
N VAL A 149 21.22 17.13 -4.14
CA VAL A 149 22.49 17.38 -4.85
C VAL A 149 22.96 18.83 -4.69
N ALA A 150 22.02 19.76 -4.51
CA ALA A 150 22.30 21.17 -4.27
C ALA A 150 23.05 21.40 -2.93
N ASP A 151 22.69 20.66 -1.88
CA ASP A 151 23.31 20.77 -0.57
C ASP A 151 24.28 19.60 -0.43
N LYS A 152 25.55 19.82 -0.79
CA LYS A 152 26.60 18.79 -0.67
C LYS A 152 26.57 18.15 0.73
N CYS A 153 26.07 16.92 0.85
CA CYS A 153 26.07 16.23 2.13
C CYS A 153 27.50 15.92 2.53
N SER A 154 27.98 16.59 3.57
CA SER A 154 29.20 16.19 4.24
C SER A 154 28.94 14.87 4.96
N SER A 155 29.61 13.80 4.53
CA SER A 155 29.63 12.48 5.16
C SER A 155 30.27 12.46 6.56
N LYS A 156 30.35 13.61 7.22
CA LYS A 156 30.93 13.74 8.54
C LYS A 156 29.88 13.37 9.58
N LEU A 157 29.80 12.06 9.84
CA LEU A 157 29.28 11.55 11.10
C LEU A 157 30.22 12.04 12.21
N ASP A 158 29.89 13.18 12.82
CA ASP A 158 30.43 13.53 14.14
C ASP A 158 29.79 12.56 15.15
N TRP A 159 30.55 11.54 15.54
CA TRP A 159 30.23 10.63 16.63
C TRP A 159 30.78 11.15 17.96
#